data_AF-A0A960YIX7-F1
#
_entry.id   AF-A0A960YIX7-F1
#
_cell.length_a   1.000
_cell.length_b   1.000
_cell.length_c   1.000
_cell.angle_alpha   90.00
_cell.angle_beta   90.00
_cell.angle_gamma   90.00
#
_symmetry.space_group_name_H-M   'P 1'
#
loop_
_entity.id
_entity.type
_entity.pdbx_description
1 polymer ?
#
loop_
_entity_poly.entity_id
_entity_poly.type
_entity_poly.pdbx_seq_one_letter_code
_entity_poly.pdbx_strand_id
1 'polypeptide(L)'
;MIRITTLVLIATQFSIFPLCKSASQPGYSVPDETMGVVEIYDSIPKQCNEVRGLKQSEVKAAHSEQELIDHYGITFIVRFQDKKSPVLYGTLYYQNPRKNLYCMALPDGRFASFSDSQIDTNRKNFIQEVCHPLQTCEIVKAP
;
A
#
# COMPACT_ATOMS: atom_id res chain seq x y z
N MET A 1 45.79 -50.01 38.80
CA MET A 1 44.65 -50.46 39.62
C MET A 1 43.55 -49.41 39.48
N ILE A 2 42.50 -49.74 38.71
CA ILE A 2 41.10 -49.91 39.17
C ILE A 2 40.38 -48.57 39.44
N ARG A 3 39.48 -48.26 38.50
CA ARG A 3 38.12 -47.69 38.58
C ARG A 3 37.81 -46.63 39.66
N ILE A 4 37.13 -45.55 39.28
CA ILE A 4 35.65 -45.46 39.38
C ILE A 4 35.19 -44.17 38.68
N THR A 5 34.32 -44.40 37.69
CA THR A 5 33.36 -43.51 37.04
C THR A 5 32.55 -42.65 38.01
N THR A 6 32.41 -41.36 37.72
CA THR A 6 31.18 -40.64 38.05
C THR A 6 30.81 -39.70 36.90
N LEU A 7 29.81 -40.12 36.11
CA LEU A 7 29.02 -39.24 35.26
C LEU A 7 28.23 -38.30 36.16
N VAL A 8 28.24 -37.00 35.84
CA VAL A 8 27.15 -36.11 36.22
C VAL A 8 26.56 -35.54 34.93
N LEU A 9 25.44 -36.12 34.52
CA LEU A 9 24.53 -35.52 33.54
C LEU A 9 23.97 -34.24 34.14
N ILE A 10 24.34 -33.09 33.59
CA ILE A 10 23.55 -31.87 33.77
C ILE A 10 22.70 -31.72 32.52
N ALA A 11 21.46 -32.21 32.64
CA ALA A 11 20.39 -31.99 31.69
C ALA A 11 19.94 -30.52 31.80
N THR A 12 20.60 -29.60 31.11
CA THR A 12 20.06 -28.25 30.89
C THR A 12 18.96 -28.33 29.85
N GLN A 13 17.75 -28.15 30.36
CA GLN A 13 16.48 -28.13 29.65
C GLN A 13 16.54 -27.09 28.51
N PHE A 14 16.40 -27.57 27.28
CA PHE A 14 15.99 -26.75 26.15
C PHE A 14 14.56 -26.27 26.43
N SER A 15 14.41 -25.03 26.90
CA SER A 15 13.14 -24.31 26.84
C SER A 15 12.86 -24.01 25.38
N ILE A 16 12.18 -24.97 24.74
CA ILE A 16 11.55 -24.82 23.43
C ILE A 16 10.44 -23.77 23.64
N PHE A 17 10.74 -22.51 23.36
CA PHE A 17 9.70 -21.50 23.21
C PHE A 17 8.82 -21.94 22.03
N PRO A 18 7.52 -22.18 22.25
CA PRO A 18 6.63 -22.44 21.13
C PRO A 18 6.54 -21.17 20.29
N LEU A 19 6.64 -21.40 18.98
CA LEU A 19 6.28 -20.49 17.90
C LEU A 19 5.14 -19.53 18.31
N CYS A 20 5.46 -18.25 18.37
CA CYS A 20 4.60 -17.25 17.76
C CYS A 20 5.19 -16.90 16.39
N LYS A 21 5.18 -17.87 15.47
CA LYS A 21 4.99 -17.51 14.06
C LYS A 21 3.58 -16.99 14.00
N SER A 22 3.43 -15.67 14.15
CA SER A 22 2.21 -15.00 13.77
C SER A 22 2.00 -15.38 12.30
N ALA A 23 1.11 -16.34 12.07
CA ALA A 23 0.69 -16.74 10.76
C ALA A 23 -0.08 -15.53 10.22
N SER A 24 0.65 -14.58 9.63
CA SER A 24 0.06 -13.54 8.79
C SER A 24 -0.80 -14.29 7.79
N GLN A 25 -2.11 -14.18 7.95
CA GLN A 25 -3.06 -14.80 7.04
C GLN A 25 -2.67 -14.43 5.60
N PRO A 26 -2.73 -15.37 4.66
CA PRO A 26 -2.56 -15.04 3.26
C PRO A 26 -3.74 -14.16 2.84
N GLY A 27 -3.48 -12.89 2.53
CA GLY A 27 -4.54 -12.05 1.95
C GLY A 27 -4.24 -10.57 1.85
N TYR A 28 -3.75 -9.93 2.92
CA TYR A 28 -3.70 -8.47 2.97
C TYR A 28 -2.48 -7.97 3.74
N SER A 29 -1.81 -6.95 3.22
CA SER A 29 -1.01 -6.04 4.06
C SER A 29 -1.98 -5.28 4.96
N VAL A 30 -1.63 -5.10 6.23
CA VAL A 30 -2.42 -4.25 7.13
C VAL A 30 -2.09 -2.79 6.79
N PRO A 31 -3.08 -1.92 6.56
CA PRO A 31 -2.81 -0.51 6.31
C PRO A 31 -2.32 0.19 7.58
N ASP A 32 -1.44 1.16 7.41
CA ASP A 32 -0.92 2.00 8.48
C ASP A 32 -1.95 3.07 8.89
N GLU A 33 -2.74 3.54 7.92
CA GLU A 33 -3.81 4.50 8.15
C GLU A 33 -5.02 4.17 7.27
N THR A 34 -6.23 4.44 7.77
CA THR A 34 -7.47 4.30 7.01
C THR A 34 -8.34 5.55 7.19
N MET A 35 -8.69 6.19 6.08
CA MET A 35 -9.51 7.39 6.04
C MET A 35 -10.59 7.23 4.97
N GLY A 36 -11.83 7.00 5.39
CA GLY A 36 -12.92 6.71 4.45
C GLY A 36 -12.68 5.40 3.70
N VAL A 37 -12.59 5.46 2.37
CA VAL A 37 -12.31 4.31 1.49
C VAL A 37 -10.83 4.18 1.12
N VAL A 38 -9.98 5.07 1.65
CA VAL A 38 -8.55 5.10 1.39
C VAL A 38 -7.81 4.41 2.51
N GLU A 39 -6.96 3.47 2.12
CA GLU A 39 -5.99 2.78 2.96
C GLU A 39 -4.58 3.23 2.55
N ILE A 40 -3.76 3.63 3.52
CA ILE A 40 -2.37 4.07 3.31
C ILE A 40 -1.40 3.03 3.85
N TYR A 41 -0.30 2.81 3.13
CA TYR A 41 0.74 1.82 3.42
C TYR A 41 2.14 2.44 3.27
N ASP A 42 3.04 2.13 4.19
CA ASP A 42 4.46 2.48 4.13
C ASP A 42 5.26 1.53 3.21
N SER A 43 4.62 0.48 2.70
CA SER A 43 5.20 -0.50 1.78
C SER A 43 4.21 -0.92 0.70
N ILE A 44 4.71 -1.52 -0.38
CA ILE A 44 3.87 -1.92 -1.52
C ILE A 44 2.82 -2.94 -1.04
N PRO A 45 1.52 -2.61 -1.14
CA PRO A 45 0.48 -3.53 -0.70
C PRO A 45 0.46 -4.76 -1.60
N LYS A 46 0.29 -5.96 -1.00
CA LYS A 46 0.39 -7.25 -1.73
C LYS A 46 -0.57 -7.35 -2.91
N GLN A 47 -1.75 -6.74 -2.78
CA GLN A 47 -2.79 -6.70 -3.81
C GLN A 47 -2.46 -5.77 -5.00
N CYS A 48 -1.37 -5.00 -4.91
CA CYS A 48 -0.94 -4.00 -5.89
C CYS A 48 0.56 -4.14 -6.22
N ASN A 49 1.10 -5.35 -6.27
CA ASN A 49 2.53 -5.58 -6.48
C ASN A 49 2.97 -5.55 -7.96
N GLU A 50 2.12 -5.03 -8.85
CA GLU A 50 2.39 -4.94 -10.28
C GLU A 50 1.87 -3.62 -10.84
N VAL A 51 2.44 -3.16 -11.95
CA VAL A 51 1.95 -1.99 -12.68
C VAL A 51 1.02 -2.43 -13.80
N ARG A 52 -0.13 -1.76 -13.96
CA ARG A 52 -1.11 -2.03 -15.02
C ARG A 52 -1.53 -0.72 -15.70
N GLY A 53 -1.36 -0.65 -17.02
CA GLY A 53 -1.79 0.50 -17.81
C GLY A 53 -0.75 1.61 -17.95
N LEU A 54 0.49 1.39 -17.49
CA LEU A 54 1.65 2.27 -17.71
C LEU A 54 2.77 1.50 -18.40
N LYS A 55 3.79 2.22 -18.89
CA LYS A 55 4.93 1.64 -19.64
C LYS A 55 5.89 0.86 -18.73
N GLN A 56 5.96 1.25 -17.47
CA GLN A 56 6.83 0.68 -16.45
C GLN A 56 6.25 -0.63 -15.94
N SER A 57 7.12 -1.57 -15.59
CA SER A 57 6.75 -2.88 -15.08
C SER A 57 6.92 -3.02 -13.56
N GLU A 58 7.68 -2.12 -12.93
CA GLU A 58 8.04 -2.19 -11.51
C GLU A 58 7.30 -1.13 -10.70
N VAL A 59 6.73 -1.56 -9.57
CA VAL A 59 6.17 -0.67 -8.55
C VAL A 59 7.32 -0.15 -7.69
N LYS A 60 7.48 1.17 -7.66
CA LYS A 60 8.54 1.88 -6.95
C LYS A 60 7.95 2.97 -6.05
N ALA A 61 8.49 3.10 -4.84
CA ALA A 61 8.25 4.26 -3.97
C ALA A 61 8.92 5.51 -4.57
N ALA A 62 8.32 6.67 -4.35
CA ALA A 62 8.85 7.95 -4.79
C ALA A 62 8.74 8.97 -3.66
N HIS A 63 9.78 9.78 -3.47
CA HIS A 63 9.84 10.79 -2.41
C HIS A 63 9.70 12.22 -2.95
N SER A 64 9.25 12.35 -4.20
CA SER A 64 8.83 13.60 -4.81
C SER A 64 7.90 13.39 -6.01
N GLU A 65 7.19 14.44 -6.42
CA GLU A 65 6.48 14.44 -7.72
C GLU A 65 7.42 14.14 -8.88
N GLN A 66 8.61 14.72 -8.89
CA GLN A 66 9.56 14.52 -9.98
C GLN A 66 9.97 13.05 -10.08
N GLU A 67 10.20 12.37 -8.96
CA GLU A 67 10.47 10.93 -8.96
C GLU A 67 9.30 10.10 -9.49
N LEU A 68 8.05 10.49 -9.19
CA LEU A 68 6.86 9.85 -9.76
C LEU A 68 6.81 10.04 -11.28
N ILE A 69 7.11 11.24 -11.78
CA ILE A 69 7.14 11.54 -13.21
C ILE A 69 8.28 10.80 -13.90
N ASP A 70 9.50 10.84 -13.35
CA ASP A 70 10.66 10.19 -13.94
C ASP A 70 10.47 8.68 -14.02
N HIS A 71 9.85 8.09 -12.99
CA HIS A 71 9.54 6.67 -12.97
C HIS A 71 8.32 6.36 -13.82
N TYR A 72 7.13 6.84 -13.46
CA TYR A 72 5.83 6.44 -14.04
C TYR A 72 5.35 7.29 -15.23
N GLY A 73 5.92 8.47 -15.44
CA GLY A 73 5.59 9.38 -16.55
C GLY A 73 4.36 10.25 -16.36
N ILE A 74 3.58 10.05 -15.31
CA ILE A 74 2.29 10.74 -15.12
C ILE A 74 1.88 10.78 -13.65
N THR A 75 1.16 11.83 -13.27
CA THR A 75 0.53 11.94 -11.96
C THR A 75 -0.95 12.29 -12.09
N PHE A 76 -1.70 12.08 -11.02
CA PHE A 76 -3.14 12.26 -10.94
C PHE A 76 -3.50 12.92 -9.61
N ILE A 77 -4.58 13.68 -9.62
CA ILE A 77 -5.31 14.04 -8.41
C ILE A 77 -6.57 13.18 -8.36
N VAL A 78 -6.81 12.56 -7.21
CA VAL A 78 -8.04 11.80 -6.94
C VAL A 78 -8.79 12.48 -5.80
N ARG A 79 -10.03 12.87 -6.07
CA ARG A 79 -10.93 13.50 -5.10
C ARG A 79 -12.12 12.59 -4.83
N PHE A 80 -12.50 12.45 -3.57
CA PHE A 80 -13.61 11.58 -3.18
C PHE A 80 -14.86 12.39 -2.84
N GLN A 81 -16.02 11.86 -3.22
CA GLN A 81 -17.32 12.48 -3.02
C GLN A 81 -17.91 12.19 -1.62
N ASP A 82 -17.40 11.17 -0.93
CA ASP A 82 -17.82 10.79 0.44
C ASP A 82 -17.48 11.84 1.52
N LYS A 83 -16.66 12.85 1.20
CA LYS A 83 -16.15 13.90 2.11
C LYS A 83 -15.42 13.37 3.35
N LYS A 84 -15.04 12.08 3.36
CA LYS A 84 -14.31 11.41 4.44
C LYS A 84 -12.92 11.02 4.00
N SER A 85 -12.80 10.59 2.76
CA SER A 85 -11.55 10.17 2.17
C SER A 85 -10.70 11.39 1.79
N PRO A 86 -9.38 11.35 2.01
CA PRO A 86 -8.50 12.45 1.70
C PRO A 86 -8.37 12.63 0.19
N VAL A 87 -8.08 13.85 -0.26
CA VAL A 87 -7.59 14.05 -1.63
C VAL A 87 -6.23 13.36 -1.76
N LEU A 88 -6.11 12.50 -2.77
CA LEU A 88 -4.85 11.82 -3.07
C LEU A 88 -4.15 12.51 -4.22
N TYR A 89 -2.84 12.59 -4.09
CA TYR A 89 -1.95 13.04 -5.14
C TYR A 89 -0.83 12.01 -5.36
N GLY A 90 -0.65 11.59 -6.61
CA GLY A 90 0.41 10.67 -6.97
C GLY A 90 0.17 9.97 -8.30
N THR A 91 0.80 8.83 -8.54
CA THR A 91 0.59 8.04 -9.76
C THR A 91 -0.33 6.86 -9.49
N LEU A 92 -1.46 6.80 -10.20
CA LEU A 92 -2.30 5.59 -10.26
C LEU A 92 -1.62 4.54 -11.14
N TYR A 93 -0.89 3.61 -10.53
CA TYR A 93 -0.10 2.60 -11.23
C TYR A 93 -0.82 1.26 -11.38
N TYR A 94 -1.89 1.03 -10.63
CA TYR A 94 -2.66 -0.22 -10.68
C TYR A 94 -4.16 0.05 -10.65
N GLN A 95 -4.87 -0.62 -11.56
CA GLN A 95 -6.33 -0.65 -11.58
C GLN A 95 -6.83 -2.08 -11.87
N ASN A 96 -7.75 -2.55 -11.04
CA ASN A 96 -8.47 -3.80 -11.25
C ASN A 96 -9.98 -3.55 -11.28
N PRO A 97 -10.57 -3.39 -12.49
CA PRO A 97 -12.00 -3.11 -12.65
C PRO A 97 -12.91 -4.19 -12.05
N ARG A 98 -12.46 -5.46 -12.03
CA ARG A 98 -13.27 -6.58 -11.50
C ARG A 98 -13.42 -6.53 -9.98
N LYS A 99 -12.39 -6.03 -9.29
CA LYS A 99 -12.38 -5.89 -7.83
C LYS A 99 -12.66 -4.46 -7.38
N ASN A 100 -12.89 -3.56 -8.34
CA ASN A 100 -12.97 -2.12 -8.14
C ASN A 100 -11.82 -1.54 -7.29
N LEU A 101 -10.61 -2.08 -7.45
CA LEU A 101 -9.43 -1.76 -6.65
C LEU A 101 -8.48 -0.87 -7.45
N TYR A 102 -8.00 0.18 -6.80
CA TYR A 102 -7.10 1.19 -7.32
C TYR A 102 -5.92 1.34 -6.38
N CYS A 103 -4.72 1.51 -6.93
CA CYS A 103 -3.53 1.72 -6.11
C CYS A 103 -2.67 2.85 -6.68
N MET A 104 -2.22 3.72 -5.78
CA MET A 104 -1.42 4.90 -6.09
C MET A 104 -0.10 4.87 -5.35
N ALA A 105 0.95 5.32 -6.02
CA ALA A 105 2.22 5.68 -5.40
C ALA A 105 2.17 7.19 -5.08
N LEU A 106 2.44 7.54 -3.83
CA LEU A 106 2.40 8.91 -3.33
C LEU A 106 3.81 9.52 -3.35
N PRO A 107 3.95 10.86 -3.40
CA PRO A 107 5.26 11.53 -3.46
C PRO A 107 5.99 11.57 -2.12
N ASP A 108 5.44 10.99 -1.05
CA ASP A 108 6.04 10.93 0.28
C ASP A 108 6.64 9.55 0.61
N GLY A 109 6.72 8.67 -0.39
CA GLY A 109 7.22 7.30 -0.27
C GLY A 109 6.16 6.26 0.07
N ARG A 110 4.93 6.67 0.36
CA ARG A 110 3.83 5.77 0.72
C ARG A 110 3.01 5.32 -0.48
N PHE A 111 2.15 4.35 -0.24
CA PHE A 111 1.19 3.82 -1.20
C PHE A 111 -0.22 3.99 -0.67
N ALA A 112 -1.15 4.34 -1.55
CA ALA A 112 -2.57 4.33 -1.23
C ALA A 112 -3.25 3.19 -1.99
N SER A 113 -4.19 2.49 -1.35
CA SER A 113 -5.20 1.72 -2.06
C SER A 113 -6.59 2.22 -1.71
N PHE A 114 -7.47 2.22 -2.70
CA PHE A 114 -8.87 2.56 -2.47
C PHE A 114 -9.76 1.74 -3.40
N SER A 115 -10.99 1.56 -2.95
CA SER A 115 -12.03 0.95 -3.76
C SER A 115 -13.18 1.90 -3.97
N ASP A 116 -13.75 1.88 -5.16
CA ASP A 116 -14.96 2.66 -5.44
C ASP A 116 -16.20 1.95 -4.86
N SER A 117 -16.56 2.32 -3.64
CA SER A 117 -17.88 2.03 -3.12
C SER A 117 -18.86 3.01 -3.76
N GLN A 118 -19.32 2.70 -4.98
CA GLN A 118 -20.28 3.52 -5.73
C GLN A 118 -21.34 4.11 -4.78
N ILE A 119 -21.52 5.44 -4.80
CA ILE A 119 -22.48 6.12 -3.92
C ILE A 119 -23.91 5.75 -4.33
N ASP A 120 -24.12 5.59 -5.64
CA ASP A 120 -25.32 5.03 -6.25
C ASP A 120 -24.95 4.29 -7.55
N THR A 121 -25.88 3.55 -8.14
CA THR A 121 -25.67 2.71 -9.34
C THR A 121 -25.13 3.44 -10.57
N ASN A 122 -25.17 4.78 -10.59
CA ASN A 122 -24.71 5.60 -11.70
C ASN A 122 -23.57 6.55 -11.33
N ARG A 123 -23.10 6.56 -10.07
CA ARG A 123 -22.11 7.53 -9.58
C ARG A 123 -20.92 6.86 -8.90
N LYS A 124 -19.74 7.13 -9.46
CA LYS A 124 -18.45 6.82 -8.82
C LYS A 124 -18.27 7.66 -7.56
N ASN A 125 -17.70 7.06 -6.52
CA ASN A 125 -17.31 7.76 -5.29
C ASN A 125 -16.08 8.66 -5.47
N PHE A 126 -15.36 8.56 -6.59
CA PHE A 126 -14.18 9.38 -6.82
C PHE A 126 -14.15 9.99 -8.22
N ILE A 127 -13.47 11.13 -8.30
CA ILE A 127 -13.12 11.84 -9.53
C ILE A 127 -11.61 11.74 -9.67
N GLN A 128 -11.15 11.33 -10.85
CA GLN A 128 -9.74 11.25 -11.21
C GLN A 128 -9.45 12.29 -12.28
N GLU A 129 -8.52 13.18 -11.98
CA GLU A 129 -8.04 14.20 -12.90
C GLU A 129 -6.59 13.88 -13.25
N VAL A 130 -6.27 13.85 -14.55
CA VAL A 130 -4.90 13.73 -15.03
C VAL A 130 -4.19 15.05 -14.76
N CYS A 131 -3.10 15.00 -14.00
CA CYS A 131 -2.31 16.16 -13.66
C CYS A 131 -0.88 15.90 -14.10
N HIS A 132 -0.48 16.45 -15.24
CA HIS A 132 0.90 16.29 -15.70
C HIS A 132 1.43 17.57 -16.36
N PRO A 133 2.33 18.31 -15.69
CA PRO A 133 2.73 18.21 -14.25
C PRO A 133 1.63 18.73 -13.30
N LEU A 134 1.68 18.43 -12.00
CA LEU A 134 0.68 18.90 -11.01
C LEU A 134 0.37 20.37 -11.04
N GLN A 135 1.38 21.18 -11.37
CA GLN A 135 1.30 22.63 -11.41
C GLN A 135 0.16 23.09 -12.34
N THR A 136 -0.31 22.20 -13.23
CA THR A 136 -1.43 22.43 -14.14
C THR A 136 -2.80 22.15 -13.53
N CYS A 137 -2.89 21.52 -12.36
CA CYS A 137 -4.14 21.24 -11.66
C CYS A 137 -4.37 22.21 -10.50
N GLU A 138 -5.56 22.79 -10.43
CA GLU A 138 -5.98 23.56 -9.25
C GLU A 138 -6.13 22.62 -8.05
N ILE A 139 -5.22 22.76 -7.08
CA ILE A 139 -5.38 22.16 -5.77
C ILE A 139 -6.43 22.98 -5.03
N VAL A 140 -7.71 22.70 -5.29
CA VAL A 140 -8.79 23.19 -4.44
C VAL A 140 -8.55 22.57 -3.06
N LYS A 141 -8.14 23.38 -2.10
CA LYS A 141 -8.06 22.96 -0.69
C LYS A 141 -9.44 22.40 -0.32
N ALA A 142 -9.45 21.21 0.28
CA ALA A 142 -10.67 20.66 0.84
C ALA A 142 -11.31 21.72 1.77
N PRO A 143 -12.65 21.89 1.74
CA PRO A 143 -13.34 22.84 2.61
C PRO A 143 -13.14 22.52 4.09
#